data_AF-A0A9E3F936-F1
#
_entry.id   AF-A0A9E3F936-F1
#
_cell.length_a   1.000
_cell.length_b   1.000
_cell.length_c   1.000
_cell.angle_alpha   90.00
_cell.angle_beta   90.00
_cell.angle_gamma   90.00
#
_symmetry.space_group_name_H-M   'P 1'
#
loop_
_entity.id
_entity.type
_entity.pdbx_description
1 polymer ?
#
loop_
_entity_poly.entity_id
_entity_poly.type
_entity_poly.pdbx_seq_one_letter_code
_entity_poly.pdbx_strand_id
1 'polypeptide(L)' 'HAVSQNRLRRPRAICNVLYELKEPMSFHREDGDYSPVEEAILRGLGVDHYDFQPTTPRLRSPDGGPLNPKSRK' A
#
# COMPACT_ATOMS: atom_id res chain seq x y z
N HIS A 1 -1.83 -9.88 -14.11
CA HIS A 1 -0.38 -9.63 -14.13
C HIS A 1 0.06 -9.27 -15.54
N ALA A 2 0.62 -8.08 -15.75
CA ALA A 2 1.22 -7.68 -17.02
C ALA A 2 2.74 -7.64 -16.85
N VAL A 3 3.46 -8.32 -17.75
CA VAL A 3 4.93 -8.31 -17.76
C VAL A 3 5.36 -6.99 -18.41
N SER A 4 6.10 -6.14 -17.70
CA SER A 4 6.58 -4.88 -18.29
C SER A 4 7.55 -5.18 -19.45
N GLN A 5 7.29 -4.59 -20.61
CA GLN A 5 8.15 -4.81 -21.79
C GLN A 5 9.56 -4.27 -21.53
N ASN A 6 10.58 -5.12 -21.64
CA ASN A 6 11.97 -4.71 -21.57
C ASN A 6 12.46 -4.18 -22.92
N ARG A 7 11.97 -3.00 -23.34
CA ARG A 7 12.30 -2.38 -24.64
C ARG A 7 13.80 -2.22 -24.87
N LEU A 8 14.57 -1.97 -23.81
CA LEU A 8 16.02 -1.75 -23.86
C LEU A 8 16.84 -3.04 -23.89
N ARG A 9 16.22 -4.21 -23.67
CA ARG A 9 16.87 -5.54 -23.65
C ARG A 9 18.10 -5.65 -22.73
N ARG A 10 18.20 -4.78 -21.71
CA ARG A 10 19.25 -4.84 -20.69
C ARG A 10 18.76 -5.65 -19.48
N PRO A 11 19.64 -6.35 -18.74
CA PRO A 11 19.27 -6.95 -17.47
C PRO A 11 18.64 -5.90 -16.54
N ARG A 12 17.52 -6.24 -15.91
CA ARG A 12 16.87 -5.41 -14.89
C ARG A 12 16.82 -6.20 -13.59
N ALA A 13 17.44 -5.68 -12.54
CA ALA A 13 17.15 -6.13 -11.19
C ALA A 13 15.93 -5.34 -10.72
N ILE A 14 14.79 -6.02 -10.56
CA ILE A 14 13.57 -5.42 -10.02
C ILE A 14 13.56 -5.71 -8.52
N CYS A 15 13.83 -4.70 -7.70
CA CYS A 15 13.66 -4.78 -6.26
C CYS A 15 12.29 -4.21 -5.90
N ASN A 16 11.30 -5.09 -5.76
CA ASN A 16 10.01 -4.73 -5.15
C ASN A 16 10.24 -4.67 -3.63
N VAL A 17 10.88 -3.60 -3.16
CA VAL A 17 11.08 -3.40 -1.73
C VAL A 17 9.70 -3.17 -1.12
N LEU A 18 9.36 -3.99 -0.15
CA LEU A 18 8.07 -3.89 0.52
C LEU A 18 8.17 -2.80 1.57
N TYR A 19 7.68 -1.61 1.24
CA TYR A 19 7.66 -0.49 2.19
C TYR A 19 6.44 -0.57 3.09
N GLU A 20 6.66 -0.23 4.35
CA GLU A 20 5.60 -0.04 5.32
C GLU A 20 5.11 1.39 5.34
N LEU A 21 3.80 1.59 5.28
CA LEU A 21 3.22 2.89 5.61
C LEU A 21 3.43 3.18 7.10
N LYS A 22 3.81 4.43 7.40
CA LYS A 22 3.94 4.92 8.77
C LYS A 22 2.63 4.72 9.53
N GLU A 23 1.54 5.18 8.91
CA GLU A 23 0.16 5.06 9.39
C GLU A 23 -0.75 4.56 8.26
N PRO A 24 -1.88 3.89 8.58
CA PRO A 24 -2.88 3.53 7.58
C PRO A 24 -3.43 4.76 6.84
N MET A 25 -3.95 4.55 5.63
CA MET A 25 -4.76 5.57 4.96
C MET A 25 -6.02 5.87 5.79
N SER A 26 -6.45 7.13 5.78
CA SER A 26 -7.65 7.59 6.49
C SER A 26 -8.66 8.09 5.46
N PHE A 27 -9.70 7.30 5.25
CA PHE A 27 -10.77 7.58 4.28
C PHE A 27 -12.00 8.25 4.92
N HIS A 28 -11.87 8.72 6.16
CA HIS A 28 -12.92 9.39 6.93
C HIS A 28 -12.34 10.59 7.66
N ARG A 29 -11.81 11.56 6.91
CA ARG A 29 -11.27 12.81 7.47
C ARG A 29 -12.36 13.86 7.52
N GLU A 30 -12.43 14.64 8.60
CA GLU A 30 -13.46 15.67 8.79
C GLU A 30 -13.33 16.81 7.77
N ASP A 31 -12.12 17.14 7.35
CA ASP A 31 -11.83 18.20 6.39
C ASP A 31 -11.96 17.76 4.91
N GLY A 32 -12.08 16.45 4.66
CA GLY A 32 -12.11 15.88 3.33
C GLY A 32 -10.80 16.03 2.53
N ASP A 33 -9.70 16.42 3.18
CA ASP A 33 -8.39 16.60 2.53
C ASP A 33 -7.72 15.23 2.32
N TYR A 34 -8.14 14.53 1.26
CA TYR A 34 -7.62 13.22 0.90
C TYR A 34 -6.43 13.32 -0.04
N SER A 35 -5.47 12.40 0.12
CA SER A 35 -4.41 12.25 -0.89
C SER A 35 -4.97 11.74 -2.21
N PRO A 36 -4.29 11.96 -3.35
CA PRO A 36 -4.75 11.45 -4.65
C PRO A 36 -4.95 9.93 -4.70
N VAL A 37 -4.22 9.18 -3.87
CA VAL A 37 -4.38 7.72 -3.75
C VAL A 37 -5.66 7.38 -3.00
N GLU A 38 -5.96 8.09 -1.91
CA GLU A 38 -7.20 7.92 -1.15
C GLU A 38 -8.42 8.29 -1.99
N GLU A 39 -8.38 9.40 -2.73
CA GLU A 39 -9.45 9.80 -3.67
C GLU A 39 -9.70 8.75 -4.74
N ALA A 40 -8.63 8.17 -5.32
CA ALA A 40 -8.77 7.13 -6.33
C ALA A 40 -9.44 5.87 -5.77
N ILE A 41 -9.17 5.53 -4.51
CA ILE A 41 -9.79 4.40 -3.79
C ILE A 41 -11.27 4.71 -3.53
N LEU A 42 -11.59 5.88 -2.95
CA LEU A 42 -12.95 6.33 -2.69
C LEU A 42 -13.81 6.34 -3.96
N ARG A 43 -13.28 6.91 -5.06
CA ARG A 43 -13.91 6.87 -6.38
C ARG A 43 -14.13 5.45 -6.88
N GLY A 44 -13.16 4.56 -6.67
CA GLY A 44 -13.27 3.15 -7.05
C GLY A 44 -14.33 2.38 -6.25
N LEU A 45 -14.54 2.77 -5.00
CA LEU A 45 -15.57 2.22 -4.12
C LEU A 45 -16.96 2.86 -4.34
N GLY A 46 -17.01 4.03 -4.99
CA GLY A 46 -18.26 4.76 -5.24
C GLY A 46 -18.83 5.43 -3.99
N VAL A 47 -17.97 5.83 -3.05
CA VAL A 47 -18.35 6.51 -1.80
C VAL A 47 -17.52 7.76 -1.59
N ASP A 48 -18.08 8.75 -0.89
CA ASP A 48 -17.39 10.01 -0.58
C ASP A 48 -16.47 9.89 0.65
N HIS A 49 -16.79 8.97 1.56
CA HIS A 49 -16.02 8.66 2.76
C HIS A 49 -16.20 7.19 3.13
N TYR A 50 -15.27 6.66 3.91
CA TYR A 50 -15.32 5.28 4.39
C TYR A 50 -14.59 5.14 5.73
N ASP A 51 -15.33 4.81 6.80
CA ASP A 51 -14.72 4.56 8.11
C ASP A 51 -14.14 3.14 8.19
N PHE A 52 -12.93 2.97 7.67
CA PHE A 52 -12.27 1.68 7.67
C PHE A 52 -11.77 1.31 9.07
N GLN A 53 -12.28 0.19 9.59
CA GLN A 53 -11.87 -0.37 10.89
C GLN A 53 -11.08 -1.68 10.68
N PRO A 54 -9.76 -1.70 10.96
CA PRO A 54 -8.96 -2.92 10.86
C PRO A 54 -9.50 -4.01 11.79
N THR A 55 -9.78 -5.19 11.26
CA THR A 55 -10.29 -6.34 12.05
C THR A 55 -9.19 -7.12 12.75
N THR A 56 -7.92 -6.86 12.41
CA THR A 56 -6.76 -7.53 12.98
C THR A 56 -5.59 -6.55 13.13
N PRO A 57 -4.64 -6.82 14.06
CA PRO A 57 -3.45 -6.00 14.21
C PRO A 57 -2.62 -5.94 12.92
N ARG A 58 -2.12 -4.76 12.58
CA ARG A 58 -1.25 -4.56 11.41
C ARG A 58 0.06 -5.33 11.59
N LEU A 59 0.43 -6.11 10.59
CA LEU A 59 1.74 -6.77 10.54
C LEU A 59 2.85 -5.71 10.44
N ARG A 60 3.79 -5.75 11.37
CA ARG A 60 5.00 -4.93 11.40
C ARG A 60 6.22 -5.82 11.20
N SER A 61 7.20 -5.32 10.48
CA SER A 61 8.55 -5.88 10.42
C SER A 61 9.20 -5.79 11.80
N PRO A 62 9.91 -6.85 12.25
CA PRO A 62 10.57 -6.86 13.56
C PRO A 62 11.60 -5.73 13.75
N ASP A 63 12.18 -5.24 12.66
CA ASP A 63 13.28 -4.29 12.60
C ASP A 63 12.89 -2.94 11.95
N GLY A 64 11.61 -2.75 11.60
CA GLY A 64 11.18 -1.60 10.80
C GLY A 64 11.64 -1.66 9.33
N GLY A 65 12.25 -2.77 8.93
CA GLY A 65 12.71 -3.04 7.57
C GLY A 65 11.61 -3.57 6.66
N PRO A 66 11.92 -3.93 5.40
CA PRO A 66 10.95 -4.54 4.52
C PRO A 66 10.46 -5.89 5.09
N LEU A 67 9.14 -6.06 5.15
CA LEU A 67 8.50 -7.29 5.65
C LEU A 67 9.03 -8.52 4.90
N ASN A 68 9.68 -9.43 5.63
CA ASN A 68 10.09 -10.73 5.10
C ASN A 68 9.06 -11.80 5.48
N PRO A 69 8.26 -12.32 4.53
CA PRO A 69 7.24 -13.34 4.84
C PRO A 69 7.81 -14.67 5.36
N LYS A 70 9.12 -14.91 5.21
CA LYS A 70 9.81 -16.11 5.75
C LYS A 70 10.23 -15.97 7.21
N SER A 71 9.99 -14.84 7.87
CA SER A 71 10.34 -14.64 9.29
C SER A 71 9.32 -15.25 10.26
N ARG A 72 8.23 -15.84 9.77
CA ARG A 72 7.30 -16.62 10.60
C ARG A 72 7.92 -18.00 10.90
N LYS A 73 8.45 -18.15 12.12
CA LYS A 73 8.57 -19.47 12.77
C LYS A 73 7.22 -19.86 13.34
#